data_AF-A0AA39JSR8-F1
#
_entry.id   AF-A0AA39JSR8-F1
#
_cell.length_a   1.000
_cell.length_b   1.000
_cell.length_c   1.000
_cell.angle_alpha   90.00
_cell.angle_beta   90.00
_cell.angle_gamma   90.00
#
_symmetry.space_group_name_H-M   'P 1'
#
loop_
_entity.id
_entity.type
_entity.pdbx_description
1 polymer ?
#
loop_
_entity_poly.entity_id
_entity_poly.type
_entity_poly.pdbx_seq_one_letter_code
_entity_poly.pdbx_strand_id
1 'polypeptide(L)' 'MLAPLLDKMVTRTVSNRFTASEALQFLEDFLPGVQLDTPVPSDALTEHYEQCDRWKDLLAEFIQRWSAYREPP' A
#
# COMPACT_ATOMS: atom_id res chain seq x y z
N MET A 1 1.49 -6.97 -1.81
CA MET A 1 0.50 -6.38 -2.74
C MET A 1 -0.11 -5.06 -2.25
N LEU A 2 -0.09 -4.67 -0.97
CA LEU A 2 -0.74 -3.43 -0.49
C LEU A 2 0.04 -2.12 -0.75
N ALA A 3 1.18 -2.16 -1.42
CA ALA A 3 2.04 -0.99 -1.62
C ALA A 3 1.32 0.25 -2.21
N PRO A 4 0.45 0.12 -3.25
CA PRO A 4 -0.27 1.28 -3.80
C PRO A 4 -1.22 1.93 -2.79
N LEU A 5 -1.91 1.13 -1.99
CA LEU A 5 -2.83 1.62 -0.96
C LEU A 5 -2.06 2.39 0.12
N LEU A 6 -0.96 1.79 0.61
CA LEU A 6 -0.15 2.41 1.65
C LEU A 6 0.43 3.75 1.19
N ASP A 7 1.03 3.80 0.00
CA ASP A 7 1.59 5.04 -0.56
C ASP A 7 0.51 6.14 -0.66
N LYS A 8 -0.73 5.80 -1.01
CA LYS A 8 -1.84 6.77 -1.04
C LYS A 8 -2.39 7.14 0.32
N MET A 9 -2.20 6.35 1.36
CA MET A 9 -2.63 6.73 2.71
C MET A 9 -1.61 7.62 3.40
N VAL A 10 -0.31 7.39 3.15
CA VAL A 10 0.76 8.09 3.87
C VAL A 10 1.49 9.13 3.04
N THR A 11 1.06 9.38 1.80
CA THR A 11 1.73 10.35 0.93
C THR A 11 1.92 11.72 1.60
N ARG A 12 3.07 12.34 1.34
CA ARG A 12 3.45 13.68 1.82
C ARG A 12 2.46 14.76 1.36
N THR A 13 1.88 14.61 0.16
CA THR A 13 0.89 15.55 -0.38
C THR A 13 -0.50 15.19 0.13
N VAL A 14 -0.98 15.88 1.18
CA VAL A 14 -2.26 15.59 1.85
C VAL A 14 -3.45 15.53 0.89
N SER A 15 -3.52 16.44 -0.09
CA SER A 15 -4.60 16.47 -1.09
C SER A 15 -4.62 15.25 -2.01
N ASN A 16 -3.51 14.51 -2.08
CA ASN A 16 -3.40 13.29 -2.87
C ASN A 16 -3.66 12.04 -2.03
N ARG A 17 -3.98 12.18 -0.74
CA ARG A 17 -4.29 11.02 0.09
C ARG A 17 -5.64 10.44 -0.26
N PHE A 18 -5.77 9.13 -0.13
CA PHE A 18 -7.08 8.54 -0.08
C PHE A 18 -7.80 8.96 1.19
N THR A 19 -9.08 9.29 1.03
CA THR A 19 -10.05 9.28 2.10
C THR A 19 -10.27 7.84 2.60
N ALA A 20 -10.86 7.70 3.79
CA ALA A 20 -11.21 6.37 4.33
C ALA A 20 -12.12 5.58 3.38
N SER A 21 -13.06 6.25 2.72
CA SER A 21 -13.98 5.62 1.76
C SER A 21 -13.28 5.18 0.47
N GLU A 22 -12.39 6.01 -0.09
CA GLU A 22 -11.59 5.62 -1.26
C GLU A 22 -10.64 4.47 -0.95
N ALA A 23 -10.03 4.47 0.24
CA ALA A 23 -9.16 3.38 0.69
C ALA A 23 -9.92 2.06 0.83
N LEU A 24 -11.14 2.09 1.39
CA LEU A 24 -12.01 0.91 1.50
C LEU A 24 -12.38 0.38 0.12
N GLN A 25 -12.85 1.25 -0.78
CA GLN A 25 -13.25 0.85 -2.12
C GLN A 25 -12.08 0.27 -2.91
N PHE A 26 -10.90 0.90 -2.79
CA PHE A 26 -9.67 0.34 -3.37
C PHE A 26 -9.39 -1.06 -2.84
N LEU A 27 -9.52 -1.28 -1.52
CA LEU A 27 -9.21 -2.55 -0.88
C LEU A 27 -10.19 -3.65 -1.31
N GLU A 28 -11.48 -3.33 -1.42
CA GLU A 28 -12.53 -4.22 -1.90
C GLU A 28 -12.31 -4.66 -3.36
N ASP A 29 -11.93 -3.73 -4.24
CA ASP A 29 -11.62 -4.02 -5.64
C ASP A 29 -10.35 -4.87 -5.80
N PHE A 30 -9.43 -4.74 -4.86
CA PHE A 30 -8.07 -5.23 -4.98
C PHE A 30 -7.85 -6.59 -4.32
N LEU A 31 -8.58 -6.88 -3.25
CA LEU A 31 -8.47 -8.11 -2.48
C LEU A 31 -9.87 -8.63 -2.10
N PRO A 32 -10.62 -9.16 -3.07
CA PRO A 32 -11.90 -9.79 -2.76
C PRO A 32 -11.67 -10.95 -1.77
N GLY A 33 -12.17 -10.79 -0.55
CA GLY A 33 -12.14 -11.84 0.48
C GLY A 33 -10.93 -11.85 1.42
N VAL A 34 -10.15 -10.76 1.52
CA VAL A 34 -9.09 -10.70 2.54
C VAL A 34 -9.67 -10.54 3.95
N GLN A 35 -9.28 -11.44 4.86
CA GLN A 35 -9.54 -11.32 6.29
C GLN A 35 -8.45 -10.48 6.95
N LEU A 36 -8.84 -9.28 7.36
CA LEU A 36 -7.98 -8.33 8.08
C LEU A 36 -7.75 -8.71 9.55
N ASP A 37 -8.38 -9.77 10.04
CA ASP A 37 -8.30 -10.22 11.43
C ASP A 37 -7.02 -11.02 11.75
N THR A 38 -6.11 -11.14 10.79
CA THR A 38 -4.86 -11.90 10.97
C THR A 38 -3.87 -11.07 11.81
N PRO A 39 -3.39 -11.58 12.96
CA PRO A 39 -2.40 -10.88 13.76
C PRO A 39 -1.09 -10.67 12.98
N VAL A 40 -0.54 -9.46 13.04
CA VAL A 40 0.77 -9.17 12.47
C VAL A 40 1.85 -9.58 13.49
N PRO A 41 2.89 -10.35 13.09
CA PRO A 41 4.01 -10.68 13.98
C PRO A 41 4.71 -9.41 14.48
N SER A 42 4.98 -9.28 15.78
CA SER A 42 5.59 -8.07 16.36
C SER A 42 7.01 -7.80 15.89
N ASP A 43 7.68 -8.82 15.35
CA ASP A 43 9.11 -8.80 15.08
C ASP A 43 9.41 -8.29 13.65
N ALA A 44 8.37 -7.94 12.87
CA ALA A 44 8.47 -7.69 11.44
C ALA A 44 8.85 -6.24 11.06
N LEU A 45 9.01 -5.33 12.02
CA LEU A 45 9.18 -3.89 11.73
C LEU A 45 10.45 -3.33 12.38
N THR A 46 11.60 -3.64 11.79
CA THR A 46 12.87 -2.99 12.16
C THR A 46 13.22 -1.81 11.25
N GLU A 47 12.62 -1.74 10.06
CA GLU A 47 12.94 -0.71 9.06
C GLU A 47 11.93 0.43 9.09
N HIS A 48 12.43 1.68 9.03
CA HIS A 48 11.57 2.85 8.89
C HIS A 48 10.82 2.78 7.56
N TYR A 49 9.56 3.21 7.55
CA TYR A 49 8.72 3.23 6.34
C TYR A 49 9.41 3.91 5.15
N GLU A 50 10.17 4.99 5.40
CA GLU A 50 10.91 5.73 4.38
C GLU A 50 12.08 4.95 3.75
N GLN A 51 12.55 3.90 4.42
CA GLN A 51 13.72 3.11 4.00
C GLN A 51 13.32 1.81 3.29
N CYS A 52 12.06 1.40 3.38
CA CYS A 52 11.55 0.16 2.81
C CYS A 52 11.02 0.37 1.38
N ASP A 53 11.64 -0.26 0.38
CA ASP A 53 11.07 -0.32 -0.98
C ASP A 53 9.95 -1.37 -1.03
N ARG A 54 8.73 -0.91 -0.72
CA ARG A 54 7.49 -1.70 -0.70
C ARG A 54 7.13 -2.34 -2.05
N TRP A 55 7.79 -1.92 -3.13
CA TRP A 55 7.54 -2.40 -4.49
C TRP A 55 8.56 -3.43 -4.98
N LYS A 56 9.68 -3.61 -4.28
CA LYS A 56 10.86 -4.37 -4.72
C LYS A 56 10.56 -5.81 -5.16
N ASP A 57 9.69 -6.51 -4.43
CA ASP A 57 9.40 -7.94 -4.64
C ASP A 57 8.01 -8.18 -5.26
N LEU A 58 7.40 -7.14 -5.85
CA LEU A 58 6.10 -7.25 -6.52
C LEU A 58 6.28 -7.64 -7.99
N LEU A 59 5.28 -8.34 -8.54
CA LEU A 59 5.27 -8.75 -9.95
C LEU A 59 5.32 -7.52 -10.88
N ALA A 60 6.10 -7.59 -11.96
CA ALA A 60 6.27 -6.46 -12.88
C ALA A 60 4.94 -5.93 -13.45
N GLU A 61 4.02 -6.83 -13.80
CA GLU A 61 2.67 -6.48 -14.30
C GLU A 61 1.86 -5.69 -13.26
N PHE A 62 1.99 -6.09 -11.99
CA PHE A 62 1.38 -5.40 -10.88
C PHE A 62 1.98 -3.99 -10.73
N ILE A 63 3.31 -3.88 -10.78
CA ILE A 63 4.00 -2.59 -10.68
C ILE A 63 3.54 -1.66 -11.80
N GLN A 64 3.47 -2.17 -13.02
CA GLN A 64 3.03 -1.40 -14.19
C GLN A 64 1.60 -0.89 -14.02
N ARG A 65 0.67 -1.76 -13.61
CA ARG A 65 -0.75 -1.42 -13.41
C ARG A 65 -0.95 -0.32 -12.37
N TRP A 66 -0.15 -0.31 -11.32
CA TRP A 66 -0.34 0.58 -10.17
C TRP A 66 0.72 1.69 -10.05
N SER A 67 1.60 1.83 -11.05
CA SER A 67 2.72 2.77 -11.04
C SER A 67 2.34 4.23 -10.73
N ALA A 68 1.14 4.66 -11.14
CA ALA A 68 0.62 6.00 -10.86
C ALA A 68 0.38 6.31 -9.37
N TYR A 69 0.32 5.28 -8.53
CA TYR A 69 0.09 5.38 -7.09
C TYR A 69 1.39 5.34 -6.28
N ARG A 70 2.54 5.08 -6.93
CA ARG A 70 3.83 4.95 -6.26
C ARG A 70 4.31 6.31 -5.75
N GLU A 71 4.65 6.38 -4.47
CA GLU A 71 5.26 7.58 -3.91
C GLU A 71 6.78 7.58 -4.20
N PRO A 72 7.36 8.68 -4.72
CA PRO A 72 8.81 8.80 -4.85
C PRO A 72 9.48 8.91 -3.46
N PRO A 73 10.71 8.38 -3.29
CA PRO A 73 11.45 8.44 -2.04
C PRO A 73 11.65 9.87 -1.50
#